data_AF-A0A969H246-F1
#
_entry.id   AF-A0A969H246-F1
#
_cell.length_a   1.000
_cell.length_b   1.000
_cell.length_c   1.000
_cell.angle_alpha   90.00
_cell.angle_beta   90.00
_cell.angle_gamma   90.00
#
_symmetry.space_group_name_H-M   'P 1'
#
loop_
_entity.id
_entity.type
_entity.pdbx_description
1 polymer ?
#
loop_
_entity_poly.entity_id
_entity_poly.type
_entity_poly.pdbx_seq_one_letter_code
_entity_poly.pdbx_strand_id
1 'polypeptide(L)'
;MLITKWDILNQKFTLSQILEKLFNIPTFEQLVKSRGEAGSIVRIIPVSAVGLEFATLQPDGSMKKNPGEIPDPFLVEMPISCTLPDRLQQLHNEKQAQERQLGQEIQKIEDGNVMVGAVLGSLDFLGVGLDVLMAFEEGIKAARLTKVVIFGLKWGLKGISEQVGKGSRRKKEATLELVKDEQSALIHAIDSFYDFEQELTDSFPESKLV
;
A
#
# COMPACT_ATOMS: atom_id res chain seq x y z
N MET A 1 1.95 -5.16 -8.65
CA MET A 1 2.04 -6.35 -9.52
C MET A 1 2.00 -7.60 -8.63
N LEU A 2 1.38 -8.68 -9.13
CA LEU A 2 1.20 -9.92 -8.38
C LEU A 2 2.09 -11.02 -8.93
N ILE A 3 2.79 -11.72 -8.04
CA ILE A 3 3.47 -12.98 -8.36
C ILE A 3 2.56 -14.09 -7.87
N THR A 4 1.82 -14.70 -8.79
CA THR A 4 0.93 -15.82 -8.48
C THR A 4 1.69 -17.14 -8.37
N LYS A 5 1.03 -18.16 -7.80
CA LYS A 5 1.61 -19.49 -7.55
C LYS A 5 2.84 -19.45 -6.64
N TRP A 6 2.78 -18.58 -5.63
CA TRP A 6 3.88 -18.45 -4.66
C TRP A 6 4.20 -19.76 -3.93
N ASP A 7 3.19 -20.62 -3.76
CA ASP A 7 3.30 -21.98 -3.23
C ASP A 7 4.35 -22.86 -3.94
N ILE A 8 4.59 -22.61 -5.22
CA ILE A 8 5.59 -23.35 -6.01
C ILE A 8 6.91 -22.59 -6.05
N LEU A 9 6.85 -21.27 -6.22
CA LEU A 9 8.04 -20.44 -6.41
C LEU A 9 8.87 -20.35 -5.14
N ASN A 10 8.23 -20.23 -3.96
CA ASN A 10 8.91 -20.06 -2.69
C ASN A 10 9.77 -21.26 -2.27
N GLN A 11 9.54 -22.44 -2.87
CA GLN A 11 10.29 -23.66 -2.58
C GLN A 11 11.69 -23.62 -3.17
N LYS A 12 11.90 -22.79 -4.19
CA LYS A 12 13.17 -22.73 -4.96
C LYS A 12 13.78 -21.34 -5.03
N PHE A 13 12.97 -20.30 -4.95
CA PHE A 13 13.40 -18.92 -5.15
C PHE A 13 12.87 -18.02 -4.04
N THR A 14 13.73 -17.12 -3.56
CA THR A 14 13.30 -16.00 -2.73
C THR A 14 12.67 -14.91 -3.58
N LEU A 15 11.93 -13.99 -2.95
CA LEU A 15 11.33 -12.87 -3.67
C LEU A 15 12.41 -11.99 -4.31
N SER A 16 13.47 -11.68 -3.56
CA SER A 16 14.64 -10.96 -4.07
C SER A 16 15.27 -11.60 -5.33
N GLN A 17 15.44 -12.93 -5.36
CA GLN A 17 15.97 -13.63 -6.54
C GLN A 17 15.04 -13.51 -7.76
N ILE A 18 13.73 -13.55 -7.54
CA ILE A 18 12.75 -13.37 -8.62
C ILE A 18 12.80 -11.92 -9.12
N LEU A 19 12.89 -10.94 -8.21
CA LEU A 19 13.02 -9.53 -8.58
C LEU A 19 14.28 -9.29 -9.41
N GLU A 20 15.42 -9.85 -9.03
CA GLU A 20 16.66 -9.76 -9.82
C GLU A 20 16.44 -10.26 -11.25
N LYS A 21 15.75 -11.39 -11.44
CA LYS A 21 15.42 -11.90 -12.77
C LYS A 21 14.43 -11.01 -13.52
N LEU A 22 13.45 -10.43 -12.83
CA LEU A 22 12.49 -9.51 -13.43
C LEU A 22 13.16 -8.20 -13.87
N PHE A 23 14.08 -7.66 -13.09
CA PHE A 23 14.83 -6.44 -13.44
C PHE A 23 15.80 -6.64 -14.61
N ASN A 24 16.19 -7.89 -14.93
CA ASN A 24 16.90 -8.19 -16.17
C ASN A 24 16.03 -8.08 -17.43
N ILE A 25 14.71 -7.86 -17.29
CA ILE A 25 13.78 -7.65 -18.40
C ILE A 25 13.61 -6.12 -18.59
N PRO A 26 14.10 -5.53 -19.70
CA PRO A 26 14.14 -4.07 -19.86
C PRO A 26 12.76 -3.39 -19.75
N THR A 27 11.71 -4.04 -20.24
CA THR A 27 10.34 -3.51 -20.16
C THR A 27 9.81 -3.45 -18.73
N PHE A 28 10.19 -4.41 -17.88
CA PHE A 28 9.80 -4.41 -16.48
C PHE A 28 10.55 -3.31 -15.72
N GLU A 29 11.86 -3.20 -15.90
CA GLU A 29 12.68 -2.14 -15.31
C GLU A 29 12.15 -0.74 -15.69
N GLN A 30 11.88 -0.52 -16.98
CA GLN A 30 11.33 0.74 -17.47
C GLN A 30 9.95 1.06 -16.89
N LEU A 31 9.10 0.04 -16.71
CA LEU A 31 7.79 0.20 -16.06
C LEU A 31 7.95 0.66 -14.61
N VAL A 32 8.81 0.01 -13.82
CA VAL A 32 9.05 0.37 -12.42
C VAL A 32 9.61 1.79 -12.33
N LYS A 33 10.61 2.11 -13.17
CA LYS A 33 11.22 3.44 -13.22
C LYS A 33 10.21 4.54 -13.55
N SER A 34 9.45 4.39 -14.64
CA SER A 34 8.47 5.40 -15.06
C SER A 34 7.36 5.64 -14.04
N ARG A 35 6.95 4.60 -13.30
CA ARG A 35 5.99 4.73 -12.21
C ARG A 35 6.60 5.46 -11.00
N GLY A 36 7.83 5.15 -10.64
CA GLY A 36 8.56 5.84 -9.59
C GLY A 36 8.77 7.33 -9.90
N GLU A 37 9.13 7.67 -11.13
CA GLU A 37 9.26 9.07 -11.60
C GLU A 37 7.94 9.83 -11.54
N ALA A 38 6.81 9.13 -11.76
CA ALA A 38 5.47 9.68 -11.59
C ALA A 38 4.99 9.73 -10.13
N GLY A 39 5.85 9.41 -9.15
CA GLY A 39 5.50 9.37 -7.72
C GLY A 39 4.51 8.26 -7.34
N SER A 40 4.29 7.28 -8.23
CA SER A 40 3.40 6.16 -7.98
C SER A 40 4.14 5.04 -7.26
N ILE A 41 3.58 4.57 -6.14
CA ILE A 41 4.13 3.45 -5.39
C ILE A 41 3.97 2.16 -6.22
N VAL A 42 5.03 1.36 -6.29
CA VAL A 42 5.02 0.07 -6.99
C VAL A 42 5.34 -1.04 -6.02
N ARG A 43 4.39 -1.99 -5.88
CA ARG A 43 4.56 -3.20 -5.08
C ARG A 43 4.63 -4.47 -5.91
N ILE A 44 5.36 -5.44 -5.40
CA ILE A 44 5.40 -6.83 -5.86
C ILE A 44 4.90 -7.70 -4.70
N ILE A 45 3.74 -8.33 -4.90
CA ILE A 45 3.08 -9.08 -3.84
C ILE A 45 3.07 -10.56 -4.23
N PRO A 46 3.74 -11.43 -3.46
CA PRO A 46 3.65 -12.87 -3.64
C PRO A 46 2.31 -13.39 -3.13
N VAL A 47 1.56 -14.08 -3.99
CA VAL A 47 0.23 -14.62 -3.64
C VAL A 47 0.09 -16.08 -4.06
N SER A 48 -0.65 -16.85 -3.26
CA SER A 48 -1.16 -18.16 -3.67
C SER A 48 -2.67 -18.22 -3.47
N ALA A 49 -3.41 -18.46 -4.56
CA ALA A 49 -4.86 -18.57 -4.50
C ALA A 49 -5.36 -19.84 -3.80
N VAL A 50 -4.50 -20.86 -3.70
CA VAL A 50 -4.84 -22.18 -3.15
C VAL A 50 -4.07 -22.52 -1.88
N GLY A 51 -3.03 -21.76 -1.55
CA GLY A 51 -2.21 -21.98 -0.36
C GLY A 51 -0.92 -22.73 -0.64
N LEU A 52 -0.01 -22.66 0.33
CA LEU A 52 1.38 -23.10 0.19
C LEU A 52 1.55 -24.62 0.08
N GLU A 53 0.59 -25.38 0.59
CA GLU A 53 0.67 -26.84 0.71
C GLU A 53 -0.29 -27.58 -0.24
N PHE A 54 -1.07 -26.86 -1.05
CA PHE A 54 -2.14 -27.47 -1.86
C PHE A 54 -1.61 -28.25 -3.08
N ALA A 55 -0.46 -27.86 -3.63
CA ALA A 55 0.10 -28.46 -4.83
C ALA A 55 1.62 -28.60 -4.76
N THR A 56 2.13 -29.67 -5.37
CA THR A 56 3.56 -29.96 -5.48
C THR A 56 3.99 -29.99 -6.94
N LEU A 57 5.05 -29.24 -7.27
CA LEU A 57 5.67 -29.27 -8.60
C LEU A 57 6.38 -30.61 -8.82
N GLN A 58 6.05 -31.28 -9.91
CA GLN A 58 6.66 -32.56 -10.30
C GLN A 58 7.92 -32.33 -11.15
N PRO A 59 8.80 -33.34 -11.28
CA PRO A 59 10.04 -33.24 -12.07
C PRO A 59 9.81 -32.91 -13.56
N ASP A 60 8.65 -33.29 -14.10
CA ASP A 60 8.25 -33.01 -15.49
C ASP A 60 7.66 -31.60 -15.69
N GLY A 61 7.61 -30.78 -14.62
CA GLY A 61 7.02 -29.45 -14.63
C GLY A 61 5.50 -29.42 -14.45
N SER A 62 4.86 -30.59 -14.33
CA SER A 62 3.43 -30.67 -14.00
C SER A 62 3.17 -30.34 -12.53
N MET A 63 1.93 -30.01 -12.18
CA MET A 63 1.51 -29.77 -10.81
C MET A 63 0.58 -30.88 -10.35
N LYS A 64 0.88 -31.49 -9.20
CA LYS A 64 0.03 -32.49 -8.57
C LYS A 64 -0.62 -31.90 -7.32
N LYS A 65 -1.94 -32.01 -7.20
CA LYS A 65 -2.66 -31.65 -5.98
C LYS A 65 -2.30 -32.63 -4.87
N ASN A 66 -2.08 -32.12 -3.66
CA ASN A 66 -1.80 -32.94 -2.49
C ASN A 66 -3.14 -33.46 -1.93
N PRO A 67 -3.41 -34.78 -1.94
CA PRO A 67 -4.68 -35.32 -1.46
C PRO A 67 -4.88 -35.04 0.03
N GLY A 68 -6.07 -34.57 0.41
CA GLY A 68 -6.40 -34.25 1.80
C GLY A 68 -6.09 -32.81 2.21
N GLU A 69 -5.31 -32.07 1.41
CA GLU A 69 -5.02 -30.66 1.68
C GLU A 69 -6.20 -29.76 1.31
N ILE A 70 -6.57 -28.90 2.25
CA ILE A 70 -7.66 -27.92 2.09
C ILE A 70 -7.06 -26.63 1.57
N PRO A 71 -7.67 -25.96 0.57
CA PRO A 71 -7.20 -24.66 0.10
C PRO A 71 -7.12 -23.65 1.25
N ASP A 72 -5.94 -23.06 1.45
CA ASP A 72 -5.69 -22.01 2.45
C ASP A 72 -4.96 -20.84 1.78
N PRO A 73 -5.69 -19.93 1.11
CA PRO A 73 -5.10 -18.86 0.32
C PRO A 73 -4.06 -18.04 1.10
N PHE A 74 -2.96 -17.71 0.43
CA PHE A 74 -1.84 -16.97 1.00
C PHE A 74 -1.77 -15.56 0.39
N LEU A 75 -1.90 -14.54 1.25
CA LEU A 75 -1.77 -13.11 0.94
C LEU A 75 -2.69 -12.59 -0.17
N VAL A 76 -3.82 -13.25 -0.42
CA VAL A 76 -4.75 -12.86 -1.49
C VAL A 76 -5.48 -11.55 -1.22
N GLU A 77 -5.52 -11.12 0.04
CA GLU A 77 -6.11 -9.86 0.50
C GLU A 77 -5.15 -8.67 0.30
N MET A 78 -3.84 -8.92 0.35
CA MET A 78 -2.80 -7.88 0.29
C MET A 78 -2.90 -6.93 -0.92
N PRO A 79 -3.23 -7.39 -2.15
CA PRO A 79 -3.35 -6.52 -3.30
C PRO A 79 -4.37 -5.40 -3.11
N ILE A 80 -5.49 -5.68 -2.45
CA ILE A 80 -6.52 -4.69 -2.14
C ILE A 80 -6.10 -3.90 -0.90
N SER A 81 -5.57 -4.57 0.13
CA SER A 81 -5.16 -3.93 1.38
C SER A 81 -4.05 -2.90 1.24
N CYS A 82 -3.20 -3.00 0.22
CA CYS A 82 -2.16 -1.98 -0.01
C CYS A 82 -2.68 -0.75 -0.77
N THR A 83 -3.83 -0.82 -1.45
CA THR A 83 -4.29 0.26 -2.34
C THR A 83 -4.56 1.58 -1.60
N LEU A 84 -5.25 1.50 -0.46
CA LEU A 84 -5.61 2.67 0.34
C LEU A 84 -4.37 3.35 0.96
N PRO A 85 -3.51 2.65 1.73
CA PRO A 85 -2.32 3.29 2.31
C PRO A 85 -1.39 3.83 1.23
N ASP A 86 -1.22 3.11 0.11
CA ASP A 86 -0.40 3.59 -1.01
C ASP A 86 -0.97 4.89 -1.60
N ARG A 87 -2.29 4.95 -1.83
CA ARG A 87 -2.91 6.16 -2.38
C ARG A 87 -2.81 7.34 -1.42
N LEU A 88 -3.04 7.11 -0.13
CA LEU A 88 -2.88 8.16 0.90
C LEU A 88 -1.45 8.68 0.96
N GLN A 89 -0.45 7.78 0.90
CA GLN A 89 0.95 8.15 0.87
C GLN A 89 1.30 8.94 -0.41
N GLN A 90 0.79 8.52 -1.56
CA GLN A 90 1.00 9.23 -2.81
C GLN A 90 0.41 10.65 -2.76
N LEU A 91 -0.83 10.81 -2.32
CA LEU A 91 -1.48 12.11 -2.15
C LEU A 91 -0.68 13.01 -1.19
N HIS A 92 -0.17 12.43 -0.11
CA HIS A 92 0.67 13.17 0.84
C HIS A 92 1.96 13.68 0.18
N ASN A 93 2.63 12.83 -0.59
CA ASN A 93 3.86 13.20 -1.31
C ASN A 93 3.61 14.26 -2.39
N GLU A 94 2.51 14.12 -3.15
CA GLU A 94 2.08 15.10 -4.16
C GLU A 94 1.85 16.47 -3.52
N LYS A 95 1.10 16.53 -2.41
CA LYS A 95 0.86 17.76 -1.67
C LYS A 95 2.14 18.39 -1.13
N GLN A 96 3.04 17.59 -0.53
CA GLN A 96 4.33 18.10 -0.06
C GLN A 96 5.19 18.65 -1.20
N ALA A 97 5.18 18.01 -2.37
CA ALA A 97 5.91 18.49 -3.54
C ALA A 97 5.35 19.83 -4.04
N GLN A 98 4.02 19.97 -4.09
CA GLN A 98 3.35 21.23 -4.43
C GLN A 98 3.67 22.35 -3.45
N GLU A 99 3.61 22.09 -2.14
CA GLU A 99 3.96 23.08 -1.11
C GLU A 99 5.42 23.55 -1.23
N ARG A 100 6.35 22.65 -1.56
CA ARG A 100 7.76 22.99 -1.80
C ARG A 100 7.94 23.83 -3.07
N GLN A 101 7.24 23.50 -4.14
CA GLN A 101 7.27 24.28 -5.39
C GLN A 101 6.73 25.68 -5.17
N LEU A 102 5.57 25.80 -4.52
CA LEU A 102 4.95 27.08 -4.18
C LEU A 102 5.86 27.93 -3.28
N GLY A 103 6.51 27.31 -2.28
CA GLY A 103 7.48 28.00 -1.42
C GLY A 103 8.71 28.51 -2.18
N GLN A 104 9.21 27.75 -3.15
CA GLN A 104 10.32 28.17 -4.02
C GLN A 104 9.92 29.29 -5.00
N GLU A 105 8.69 29.26 -5.52
CA GLU A 105 8.15 30.32 -6.35
C GLU A 105 7.95 31.61 -5.56
N ILE A 106 7.40 31.53 -4.35
CA ILE A 106 7.26 32.69 -3.45
C ILE A 106 8.62 33.29 -3.11
N GLN A 107 9.64 32.48 -2.78
CA GLN A 107 11.00 33.00 -2.55
C GLN A 107 11.60 33.71 -3.77
N LYS A 108 11.41 33.16 -4.98
CA LYS A 108 11.86 33.81 -6.22
C LYS A 108 11.11 35.12 -6.53
N ILE A 109 9.87 35.24 -6.08
CA ILE A 109 9.03 36.44 -6.23
C ILE A 109 9.41 37.50 -5.17
N GLU A 110 9.78 37.10 -3.95
CA GLU A 110 10.29 38.03 -2.93
C GLU A 110 11.66 38.64 -3.32
N ASP A 111 12.50 37.89 -4.04
CA ASP A 111 13.76 38.39 -4.62
C ASP A 111 13.55 39.24 -5.90
N GLY A 112 12.34 39.23 -6.49
CA GLY A 112 12.01 39.89 -7.75
C GLY A 112 10.70 40.66 -7.68
N ASN A 113 10.79 41.96 -7.36
CA ASN A 113 9.68 42.91 -7.19
C ASN A 113 8.58 42.88 -8.30
N VAL A 114 7.57 41.98 -8.22
CA VAL A 114 6.33 42.02 -9.06
C VAL A 114 5.10 41.43 -8.33
N MET A 115 4.16 42.32 -8.01
CA MET A 115 2.70 42.20 -7.78
C MET A 115 2.06 40.82 -7.46
N VAL A 116 1.69 40.63 -6.18
CA VAL A 116 1.08 39.46 -5.53
C VAL A 116 -0.42 39.23 -5.88
N GLY A 117 -1.01 39.97 -6.82
CA GLY A 117 -2.47 40.04 -6.97
C GLY A 117 -3.17 38.94 -7.78
N ALA A 118 -2.48 38.16 -8.60
CA ALA A 118 -3.14 37.43 -9.70
C ALA A 118 -3.16 35.89 -9.61
N VAL A 119 -2.34 35.27 -8.75
CA VAL A 119 -2.13 33.79 -8.79
C VAL A 119 -3.06 33.02 -7.84
N LEU A 120 -3.75 33.69 -6.92
CA LEU A 120 -4.70 33.03 -6.00
C LEU A 120 -6.04 32.61 -6.65
N GLY A 121 -6.26 32.93 -7.93
CA GLY A 121 -7.56 32.75 -8.60
C GLY A 121 -7.69 31.56 -9.57
N SER A 122 -6.68 30.70 -9.75
CA SER A 122 -6.68 29.67 -10.81
C SER A 122 -6.67 28.21 -10.32
N LEU A 123 -7.07 27.94 -9.08
CA LEU A 123 -7.10 26.58 -8.50
C LEU A 123 -8.30 25.71 -8.94
N ASP A 124 -9.16 26.20 -9.83
CA ASP A 124 -10.37 25.49 -10.28
C ASP A 124 -10.18 24.61 -11.55
N PHE A 125 -8.95 24.34 -12.02
CA PHE A 125 -8.74 23.83 -13.39
C PHE A 125 -8.53 22.30 -13.61
N LEU A 126 -8.69 21.38 -12.65
CA LEU A 126 -8.54 19.93 -12.97
C LEU A 126 -9.71 19.06 -12.49
N GLY A 127 -10.86 19.27 -13.13
CA GLY A 127 -12.12 18.54 -12.96
C GLY A 127 -12.18 17.14 -13.61
N VAL A 128 -11.35 16.19 -13.19
CA VAL A 128 -11.63 14.75 -13.42
C VAL A 128 -11.20 13.95 -12.19
N GLY A 129 -12.15 13.66 -11.29
CA GLY A 129 -12.00 12.62 -10.24
C GLY A 129 -12.17 13.04 -8.78
N LEU A 130 -12.66 14.26 -8.48
CA LEU A 130 -12.86 14.70 -7.09
C LEU A 130 -14.18 14.21 -6.45
N ASP A 131 -15.18 13.79 -7.23
CA ASP A 131 -16.50 13.49 -6.65
C ASP A 131 -16.51 12.24 -5.73
N VAL A 132 -15.61 11.28 -5.96
CA VAL A 132 -15.41 10.15 -5.04
C VAL A 132 -14.63 10.56 -3.78
N LEU A 133 -13.78 11.59 -3.88
CA LEU A 133 -12.99 12.10 -2.76
C LEU A 133 -13.79 13.07 -1.88
N MET A 134 -14.66 13.90 -2.47
CA MET A 134 -15.54 14.81 -1.72
C MET A 134 -16.63 14.06 -0.94
N ALA A 135 -17.07 12.89 -1.41
CA ALA A 135 -17.91 11.98 -0.63
C ALA A 135 -17.18 11.44 0.62
N PHE A 136 -15.86 11.30 0.56
CA PHE A 136 -15.02 11.00 1.72
C PHE A 136 -14.74 12.24 2.58
N GLU A 137 -14.61 13.41 1.98
CA GLU A 137 -14.27 14.66 2.66
C GLU A 137 -15.41 15.20 3.55
N GLU A 138 -16.68 15.03 3.16
CA GLU A 138 -17.80 15.40 4.02
C GLU A 138 -17.92 14.50 5.26
N GLY A 139 -17.53 13.23 5.18
CA GLY A 139 -17.37 12.34 6.34
C GLY A 139 -16.14 12.65 7.19
N ILE A 140 -15.09 13.21 6.57
CA ILE A 140 -13.82 13.57 7.22
C ILE A 140 -13.81 15.01 7.75
N LYS A 141 -14.92 15.77 7.71
CA LYS A 141 -15.04 17.03 8.50
C LYS A 141 -14.93 16.81 10.02
N ALA A 142 -14.84 15.56 10.48
CA ALA A 142 -14.29 15.16 11.79
C ALA A 142 -12.74 15.19 11.87
N ALA A 143 -12.04 15.93 10.98
CA ALA A 143 -10.59 16.05 10.85
C ALA A 143 -9.90 16.83 11.98
N ARG A 144 -10.02 16.33 13.21
CA ARG A 144 -8.95 16.39 14.22
C ARG A 144 -8.04 15.15 14.18
N LEU A 145 -8.35 14.16 13.35
CA LEU A 145 -7.63 12.86 13.33
C LEU A 145 -6.30 12.86 12.57
N THR A 146 -6.02 13.83 11.69
CA THR A 146 -4.83 13.77 10.82
C THR A 146 -3.50 13.94 11.55
N LYS A 147 -3.47 14.54 12.75
CA LYS A 147 -2.27 14.57 13.61
C LYS A 147 -2.19 13.42 14.61
N VAL A 148 -3.31 12.77 14.94
CA VAL A 148 -3.34 11.72 15.98
C VAL A 148 -3.12 10.34 15.39
N VAL A 149 -3.66 10.06 14.19
CA VAL A 149 -3.51 8.74 13.57
C VAL A 149 -2.07 8.51 13.10
N ILE A 150 -1.46 9.46 12.39
CA ILE A 150 -0.09 9.27 11.87
C ILE A 150 0.98 9.32 12.98
N PHE A 151 0.77 10.09 14.06
CA PHE A 151 1.73 10.21 15.15
C PHE A 151 1.54 9.15 16.25
N GLY A 152 0.32 8.69 16.48
CA GLY A 152 0.00 7.61 17.44
C GLY A 152 0.45 6.22 16.98
N LEU A 153 0.43 5.96 15.67
CA LEU A 153 0.87 4.68 15.10
C LEU A 153 2.38 4.44 15.22
N LYS A 154 3.20 5.49 15.35
CA LYS A 154 4.66 5.36 15.40
C LYS A 154 5.24 4.90 16.74
N TRP A 155 4.45 4.91 17.82
CA TRP A 155 4.92 4.61 19.18
C TRP A 155 4.34 3.31 19.80
N GLY A 156 3.38 2.64 19.15
CA GLY A 156 2.59 1.57 19.77
C GLY A 156 3.01 0.11 19.55
N LEU A 157 3.89 -0.21 18.59
CA LEU A 157 4.07 -1.61 18.15
C LEU A 157 5.53 -2.09 18.18
N LYS A 158 6.26 -1.77 19.24
CA LYS A 158 7.56 -2.38 19.52
C LYS A 158 7.38 -3.66 20.31
N GLY A 159 7.04 -4.73 19.60
CA GLY A 159 7.00 -6.09 20.14
C GLY A 159 5.83 -6.88 19.61
N ILE A 160 6.12 -7.89 18.80
CA ILE A 160 5.48 -9.20 18.66
C ILE A 160 5.93 -9.72 17.28
N SER A 161 7.05 -10.45 17.26
CA SER A 161 7.35 -11.39 16.19
C SER A 161 6.73 -12.74 16.53
N GLU A 162 6.42 -13.51 15.47
CA GLU A 162 5.91 -14.89 15.41
C GLU A 162 4.40 -15.06 15.23
N GLN A 163 4.06 -15.86 14.21
CA GLN A 163 2.73 -16.20 13.65
C GLN A 163 2.12 -15.20 12.65
N VAL A 164 2.86 -14.97 11.57
CA VAL A 164 2.38 -14.34 10.33
C VAL A 164 1.23 -15.20 9.76
N GLY A 165 0.06 -14.58 9.51
CA GLY A 165 -1.14 -15.24 8.98
C GLY A 165 -2.27 -15.52 9.98
N LYS A 166 -2.00 -16.11 11.16
CA LYS A 166 -3.06 -16.50 12.13
C LYS A 166 -3.25 -15.52 13.30
N GLY A 167 -2.19 -14.83 13.73
CA GLY A 167 -2.27 -13.85 14.81
C GLY A 167 -3.02 -12.57 14.42
N SER A 168 -2.88 -12.14 13.15
CA SER A 168 -3.49 -10.93 12.60
C SER A 168 -5.04 -11.02 12.56
N ARG A 169 -5.61 -12.18 12.19
CA ARG A 169 -7.07 -12.38 12.17
C ARG A 169 -7.71 -12.30 13.57
N ARG A 170 -7.11 -12.92 14.59
CA ARG A 170 -7.62 -12.87 15.98
C ARG A 170 -7.56 -11.47 16.59
N LYS A 171 -6.51 -10.69 16.27
CA LYS A 171 -6.42 -9.28 16.69
C LYS A 171 -7.52 -8.43 16.04
N LYS A 172 -7.89 -8.72 14.79
CA LYS A 172 -8.94 -8.01 14.05
C LYS A 172 -10.34 -8.31 14.58
N GLU A 173 -10.63 -9.56 14.94
CA GLU A 173 -11.89 -9.93 15.57
C GLU A 173 -12.10 -9.16 16.89
N ALA A 174 -11.04 -9.03 17.70
CA ALA A 174 -11.11 -8.27 18.95
C ALA A 174 -11.31 -6.75 18.74
N THR A 175 -10.74 -6.16 17.70
CA THR A 175 -10.93 -4.72 17.40
C THR A 175 -12.26 -4.44 16.71
N LEU A 176 -12.86 -5.43 16.04
CA LEU A 176 -14.20 -5.32 15.45
C LEU A 176 -15.29 -5.14 16.52
N GLU A 177 -15.14 -5.79 17.68
CA GLU A 177 -16.07 -5.65 18.82
C GLU A 177 -16.10 -4.21 19.40
N LEU A 178 -15.09 -3.39 19.08
CA LEU A 178 -15.00 -2.00 19.54
C LEU A 178 -15.73 -1.01 18.62
N VAL A 179 -16.24 -1.47 17.47
CA VAL A 179 -16.95 -0.63 16.49
C VAL A 179 -18.37 -0.35 16.98
N LYS A 180 -18.70 0.92 17.19
CA LYS A 180 -19.99 1.38 17.76
C LYS A 180 -20.77 2.31 16.84
N ASP A 181 -20.07 2.98 15.93
CA ASP A 181 -20.59 4.00 15.03
C ASP A 181 -19.78 4.03 13.73
N GLU A 182 -20.27 4.78 12.73
CA GLU A 182 -19.64 4.89 11.40
C GLU A 182 -18.18 5.41 11.47
N GLN A 183 -17.88 6.31 12.41
CA GLN A 183 -16.55 6.86 12.56
C GLN A 183 -15.57 5.80 13.09
N SER A 184 -15.98 5.06 14.12
CA SER A 184 -15.20 3.93 14.66
C SER A 184 -15.03 2.80 13.64
N ALA A 185 -16.03 2.58 12.78
CA ALA A 185 -15.94 1.61 11.68
C ALA A 185 -14.92 2.04 10.63
N LEU A 186 -14.92 3.32 10.26
CA LEU A 186 -13.95 3.88 9.31
C LEU A 186 -12.52 3.79 9.86
N ILE A 187 -12.32 4.13 11.13
CA ILE A 187 -11.01 4.02 11.80
C ILE A 187 -10.53 2.56 11.80
N HIS A 188 -11.39 1.62 12.22
CA HIS A 188 -11.08 0.20 12.23
C HIS A 188 -10.72 -0.33 10.83
N ALA A 189 -11.42 0.13 9.79
CA ALA A 189 -11.09 -0.22 8.42
C ALA A 189 -9.69 0.28 8.07
N ILE A 190 -9.40 1.58 8.24
CA ILE A 190 -8.09 2.17 7.94
C ILE A 190 -6.96 1.43 8.68
N ASP A 191 -7.14 1.16 9.97
CA ASP A 191 -6.16 0.42 10.77
C ASP A 191 -5.93 -0.99 10.22
N SER A 192 -7.00 -1.67 9.78
CA SER A 192 -6.89 -2.99 9.16
C SER A 192 -6.08 -2.96 7.85
N PHE A 193 -6.27 -1.94 7.00
CA PHE A 193 -5.48 -1.75 5.78
C PHE A 193 -4.00 -1.51 6.11
N TYR A 194 -3.70 -0.70 7.13
CA TYR A 194 -2.33 -0.44 7.56
C TYR A 194 -1.66 -1.68 8.16
N ASP A 195 -2.36 -2.45 8.98
CA ASP A 195 -1.86 -3.71 9.55
C ASP A 195 -1.45 -4.70 8.46
N PHE A 196 -2.25 -4.80 7.40
CA PHE A 196 -1.90 -5.64 6.24
C PHE A 196 -0.65 -5.12 5.52
N GLU A 197 -0.52 -3.80 5.34
CA GLU A 197 0.67 -3.21 4.73
C GLU A 197 1.95 -3.49 5.56
N GLN A 198 1.86 -3.38 6.88
CA GLN A 198 2.97 -3.70 7.79
C GLN A 198 3.31 -5.18 7.74
N GLU A 199 2.31 -6.07 7.82
CA GLU A 199 2.52 -7.52 7.72
C GLU A 199 3.21 -7.91 6.40
N LEU A 200 2.84 -7.27 5.30
CA LEU A 200 3.51 -7.46 4.01
C LEU A 200 4.96 -6.95 4.04
N THR A 201 5.19 -5.75 4.60
CA THR A 201 6.53 -5.15 4.69
C THR A 201 7.47 -5.98 5.56
N ASP A 202 6.98 -6.51 6.67
CA ASP A 202 7.75 -7.34 7.60
C ASP A 202 8.10 -8.70 6.98
N SER A 203 7.14 -9.31 6.27
CA SER A 203 7.31 -10.64 5.66
C SER A 203 8.10 -10.60 4.35
N PHE A 204 7.96 -9.50 3.61
CA PHE A 204 8.54 -9.29 2.28
C PHE A 204 9.03 -7.83 2.16
N PRO A 205 10.17 -7.48 2.77
CA PRO A 205 10.67 -6.10 2.76
C PRO A 205 11.00 -5.61 1.34
N GLU A 206 11.44 -6.50 0.45
CA GLU A 206 11.63 -6.20 -0.98
C GLU A 206 10.32 -6.06 -1.78
N SER A 207 9.14 -6.18 -1.16
CA SER A 207 7.85 -6.05 -1.86
C SER A 207 7.58 -4.62 -2.36
N LYS A 208 8.16 -3.59 -1.73
CA LYS A 208 8.02 -2.20 -2.16
C LYS A 208 9.23 -1.77 -2.99
N LEU A 209 9.01 -1.44 -4.26
CA LEU A 209 10.08 -1.12 -5.22
C LEU A 209 10.38 0.38 -5.31
N VAL A 210 9.35 1.22 -5.18
CA VAL A 210 9.40 2.70 -5.22
C VAL A 210 8.28 3.27 -4.35
#